data_AF-A0A0F9SEY9-F1
#
_entry.id   AF-A0A0F9SEY9-F1
#
_cell.length_a   1.000
_cell.length_b   1.000
_cell.length_c   1.000
_cell.angle_alpha   90.00
_cell.angle_beta   90.00
_cell.angle_gamma   90.00
#
_symmetry.space_group_name_H-M   'P 1'
#
loop_
_entity.id
_entity.type
_entity.pdbx_description
1 polymer ?
#
loop_
_entity_poly.entity_id
_entity_poly.type
_entity_poly.pdbx_seq_one_letter_code
_entity_poly.pdbx_strand_id
1 'polypeptide(L)' 'MKKLYHKYKIKIEKANGEPIDPTAQYFVLRVDTDPAARAAMLTYAAEVERDGEVEFAEQIRDWIANLASAEEGIL' A
#
# COMPACT_ATOMS: atom_id res chain seq x y z
N MET A 1 -9.93 15.19 15.65
CA MET A 1 -9.13 14.25 14.84
C MET A 1 -7.64 14.30 15.18
N LYS A 2 -7.24 14.11 16.45
CA LYS A 2 -5.82 14.25 16.88
C LYS A 2 -4.94 13.02 16.63
N LYS A 3 -5.51 11.87 16.21
CA LYS A 3 -4.82 10.57 16.19
C LYS A 3 -4.36 10.07 14.81
N LEU A 4 -4.70 10.70 13.69
CA LEU A 4 -4.43 10.09 12.39
C LEU A 4 -2.94 10.11 11.95
N TYR A 5 -2.15 11.15 12.28
CA TYR A 5 -0.89 11.37 11.54
C TYR A 5 0.36 11.76 12.37
N HIS A 6 0.36 11.63 13.69
CA HIS A 6 1.39 12.29 14.52
C HIS A 6 2.52 11.41 15.09
N LYS A 7 2.67 10.15 14.66
CA LYS A 7 3.73 9.28 15.24
C LYS A 7 5.02 9.23 14.42
N TYR A 8 4.95 9.41 13.10
CA TYR A 8 6.08 9.21 12.20
C TYR A 8 6.18 10.33 11.16
N LYS A 9 7.39 10.82 10.90
CA LYS A 9 7.69 11.69 9.77
C LYS A 9 7.98 10.80 8.56
N ILE A 10 7.02 10.70 7.63
CA ILE A 10 7.17 9.94 6.39
C ILE A 10 7.62 10.92 5.31
N LYS A 11 8.74 10.63 4.63
CA LYS A 11 9.19 11.37 3.46
C LYS A 11 8.68 10.64 2.22
N ILE A 12 7.89 11.32 1.40
CA ILE A 12 7.41 10.82 0.11
C ILE A 12 8.19 11.53 -0.99
N GLU A 13 8.81 10.77 -1.88
CA GLU A 13 9.54 11.27 -3.03
C GLU A 13 9.27 10.38 -4.24
N LYS A 14 9.20 10.96 -5.44
CA LYS A 14 9.11 10.18 -6.67
C LYS A 14 10.47 9.57 -6.98
N ALA A 15 10.49 8.34 -7.50
CA ALA A 15 11.74 7.67 -7.88
C ALA A 15 12.57 8.44 -8.93
N ASN A 16 11.91 9.26 -9.75
CA ASN A 16 12.54 10.11 -10.75
C ASN A 16 13.04 11.47 -10.20
N GLY A 17 12.86 11.75 -8.90
CA GLY A 17 13.27 13.01 -8.26
C GLY A 17 12.37 14.22 -8.54
N GLU A 18 11.31 14.07 -9.34
CA GLU A 18 10.35 15.15 -9.56
C GLU A 18 9.56 15.48 -8.29
N PRO A 19 9.08 16.73 -8.15
CA PRO A 19 8.23 17.11 -7.04
C PRO A 19 6.92 16.30 -7.03
N ILE A 20 6.46 15.97 -5.84
CA ILE A 20 5.09 15.47 -5.60
C ILE A 20 4.08 16.61 -5.85
N ASP A 21 2.86 16.24 -6.19
CA ASP A 21 1.76 17.20 -6.28
C ASP A 21 1.47 17.78 -4.89
N PRO A 22 1.58 19.11 -4.69
CA PRO A 22 1.35 19.74 -3.38
C PRO A 22 -0.11 19.64 -2.91
N THR A 23 -1.05 19.26 -3.78
CA THR A 23 -2.47 19.10 -3.46
C THR A 23 -2.89 17.65 -3.22
N ALA A 24 -1.99 16.69 -3.45
CA ALA A 24 -2.27 15.28 -3.23
C ALA A 24 -2.51 14.97 -1.74
N GLN A 25 -3.54 14.17 -1.48
CA GLN A 25 -3.83 13.66 -0.14
C GLN A 25 -3.30 12.24 -0.01
N TYR A 26 -2.32 12.06 0.86
CA TYR A 26 -1.72 10.75 1.13
C TYR A 26 -2.28 10.15 2.41
N PHE A 27 -2.61 8.87 2.35
CA PHE A 27 -2.96 8.05 3.50
C PHE A 27 -2.05 6.83 3.52
N VAL A 28 -1.33 6.62 4.61
CA VAL A 28 -0.32 5.54 4.70
C VAL A 28 -0.84 4.42 5.59
N LEU A 29 -0.76 3.19 5.07
CA LEU A 29 -1.15 1.96 5.74
C LEU A 29 0.05 0.99 5.81
N ARG A 30 0.15 0.23 6.91
CA ARG A 30 1.22 -0.76 7.13
C ARG A 30 0.77 -2.16 6.75
N VAL A 31 0.91 -2.51 5.48
CA VAL A 31 0.43 -3.80 4.93
C VAL A 31 1.10 -5.03 5.56
N ASP A 32 2.28 -4.87 6.15
CA ASP A 32 3.03 -5.94 6.79
C ASP A 32 2.41 -6.41 8.11
N THR A 33 1.72 -5.52 8.83
CA THR A 33 1.21 -5.78 10.19
C THR A 33 -0.27 -5.47 10.37
N ASP A 34 -0.92 -4.89 9.36
CA ASP A 34 -2.33 -4.51 9.39
C ASP A 34 -3.14 -5.34 8.38
N PRO A 35 -3.97 -6.31 8.83
CA PRO A 35 -4.83 -7.09 7.96
C PRO A 35 -5.84 -6.24 7.16
N ALA A 36 -6.32 -5.13 7.73
CA ALA A 36 -7.24 -4.23 7.04
C ALA A 36 -6.52 -3.47 5.91
N ALA A 37 -5.25 -3.15 6.10
CA ALA A 37 -4.41 -2.60 5.04
C ALA A 37 -4.24 -3.56 3.86
N ARG A 38 -4.08 -4.87 4.14
CA ARG A 38 -4.01 -5.89 3.09
C ARG A 38 -5.33 -6.00 2.32
N ALA A 39 -6.47 -5.96 3.01
CA ALA A 39 -7.78 -5.96 2.36
C ALA A 39 -7.99 -4.71 1.46
N ALA A 40 -7.54 -3.54 1.92
CA ALA A 40 -7.56 -2.32 1.11
C ALA A 40 -6.69 -2.45 -0.15
N MET A 41 -5.50 -3.05 -0.04
CA MET A 41 -4.61 -3.31 -1.18
C MET A 41 -5.20 -4.29 -2.19
N LEU A 42 -5.91 -5.33 -1.74
CA LEU A 42 -6.60 -6.25 -2.65
C LEU A 42 -7.72 -5.55 -3.43
N THR A 43 -8.44 -4.64 -2.78
CA THR A 43 -9.45 -3.80 -3.44
C THR A 43 -8.79 -2.90 -4.48
N TYR A 44 -7.67 -2.26 -4.13
CA TYR A 44 -6.90 -1.43 -5.05
C TYR A 44 -6.40 -2.22 -6.27
N ALA A 45 -5.87 -3.44 -6.08
CA ALA A 45 -5.45 -4.30 -7.19
C ALA A 45 -6.59 -4.60 -8.18
N ALA A 46 -7.82 -4.79 -7.68
CA ALA A 46 -8.99 -5.01 -8.55
C ALA A 46 -9.38 -3.77 -9.37
N GLU A 47 -9.14 -2.56 -8.86
CA GLU A 47 -9.33 -1.31 -9.62
C GLU A 47 -8.23 -1.15 -10.67
N VAL A 48 -6.97 -1.37 -10.31
CA VAL A 48 -5.82 -1.33 -11.23
C VAL A 48 -6.00 -2.28 -12.41
N GLU A 49 -6.47 -3.50 -12.17
CA GLU A 49 -6.78 -4.46 -13.23
C GLU A 49 -7.92 -3.97 -14.14
N ARG A 50 -8.95 -3.34 -13.56
CA ARG A 50 -10.08 -2.77 -14.33
C ARG A 50 -9.63 -1.64 -15.25
N ASP A 51 -8.62 -0.89 -14.85
CA ASP A 51 -7.99 0.16 -15.66
C ASP A 51 -7.04 -0.41 -16.73
N GLY A 52 -6.86 -1.74 -16.79
CA GLY A 52 -6.09 -2.45 -17.81
C GLY A 52 -4.66 -2.81 -17.40
N GLU A 53 -4.22 -2.43 -16.20
CA GLU A 53 -2.88 -2.66 -15.68
C GLU A 53 -2.76 -4.04 -15.01
N VAL A 54 -3.03 -5.10 -15.78
CA VAL A 54 -3.15 -6.49 -15.27
C VAL A 54 -1.88 -6.95 -14.56
N GLU A 55 -0.70 -6.75 -15.15
CA GLU A 55 0.57 -7.17 -14.57
C GLU A 55 0.83 -6.49 -13.22
N PHE A 56 0.51 -5.19 -13.11
CA PHE A 56 0.70 -4.46 -11.86
C PHE A 56 -0.27 -4.96 -10.78
N ALA A 57 -1.52 -5.25 -11.14
CA ALA A 57 -2.48 -5.85 -10.21
C ALA A 57 -2.02 -7.21 -9.68
N GLU A 58 -1.43 -8.06 -10.53
CA GLU A 58 -0.84 -9.34 -10.14
C GLU A 58 0.34 -9.15 -9.18
N GLN A 59 1.26 -8.24 -9.48
CA GLN A 59 2.39 -7.92 -8.59
C GLN A 59 1.93 -7.48 -7.19
N ILE A 60 0.84 -6.70 -7.10
CA ILE A 60 0.25 -6.31 -5.81
C ILE A 60 -0.28 -7.55 -5.06
N ARG A 61 -1.01 -8.44 -5.74
CA ARG A 61 -1.57 -9.65 -5.12
C ARG A 61 -0.48 -10.58 -4.61
N ASP A 62 0.55 -10.80 -5.40
CA ASP A 62 1.70 -11.63 -5.03
C ASP A 62 2.43 -11.06 -3.81
N TRP A 63 2.63 -9.75 -3.78
CA TRP A 63 3.23 -9.09 -2.63
C TRP A 63 2.41 -9.30 -1.35
N ILE A 64 1.09 -9.15 -1.41
CA ILE A 64 0.19 -9.36 -0.27
C ILE A 64 0.19 -10.84 0.18
N ALA A 65 0.18 -11.79 -0.75
CA ALA A 65 0.22 -13.22 -0.45
C ALA A 65 1.52 -13.63 0.27
N ASN A 66 2.65 -13.04 -0.13
CA ASN A 66 3.95 -13.27 0.51
C ASN A 66 3.98 -12.72 1.95
N LEU A 67 3.32 -11.59 2.21
CA LEU A 67 3.22 -11.04 3.57
C LEU A 67 2.35 -11.90 4.49
N ALA A 68 1.25 -12.47 3.98
CA ALA A 68 0.39 -13.37 4.76
C ALA A 68 1.12 -14.67 5.13
N SER A 69 1.86 -15.26 4.18
CA SER A 69 2.66 -16.46 4.42
C SER A 69 3.75 -16.26 5.49
N ALA A 70 4.31 -15.05 5.58
CA ALA A 70 5.31 -14.69 6.59
C ALA A 70 4.72 -14.53 8.01
N GLU A 71 3.43 -14.20 8.13
CA GLU A 71 2.72 -14.09 9.41
C GLU A 71 2.40 -15.48 9.98
N GLU A 72 2.06 -16.46 9.13
CA GLU A 72 1.74 -17.83 9.54
C GLU A 72 2.97 -18.69 9.87
N GLY A 73 4.17 -18.29 9.42
CA GLY A 73 5.44 -18.99 9.66
C GLY A 73 6.11 -18.70 11.03
N ILE A 74 5.44 -18.00 11.93
CA ILE A 74 5.92 -17.70 13.29
C ILE A 74 5.07 -18.48 14.31
N LEU A 75 5.28 -19.79 14.41
CA LEU A 75 4.80 -20.65 15.51
C LEU A 75 5.87 -21.67 15.90
#